data_AF-A0A7V4T7A0-F1
#
_entry.id   AF-A0A7V4T7A0-F1
#
_cell.length_a   1.000
_cell.length_b   1.000
_cell.length_c   1.000
_cell.angle_alpha   90.00
_cell.angle_beta   90.00
_cell.angle_gamma   90.00
#
_symmetry.space_group_name_H-M   'P 1'
#
loop_
_entity.id
_entity.type
_entity.pdbx_description
1 polymer ?
#
loop_
_entity_poly.entity_id
_entity_poly.type
_entity_poly.pdbx_seq_one_letter_code
_entity_poly.pdbx_strand_id
1 'polypeptide(L)'
;MKEKIRQLAKEKNAIILAHNYQPPEIQDIADLCGDSLELSIKASKTKADIIVFCGVHFMAETAFILSPEKTVLLPHKGAGCPMADMVDPISLKAKKQELGNIPVVTYVNSSAAVKAVSDICCTSANVIKVVNSIDADEILMTPDKNLAQYAAANTSKKIHLWDGYCPFHNTLTKQDVNQAK
;
A
#
# COMPACT_ATOMS: atom_id res chain seq x y z
N MET A 1 -12.30 -0.76 -28.09
CA MET A 1 -12.25 -0.17 -26.73
C MET A 1 -10.85 0.29 -26.34
N LYS A 2 -9.81 -0.56 -26.44
CA LYS A 2 -8.41 -0.22 -26.10
C LYS A 2 -7.92 1.07 -26.79
N GLU A 3 -8.11 1.19 -28.11
CA GLU A 3 -7.73 2.38 -28.89
C GLU A 3 -8.38 3.66 -28.38
N LYS A 4 -9.69 3.62 -28.09
CA LYS A 4 -10.44 4.76 -27.53
C LYS A 4 -9.88 5.20 -26.18
N ILE A 5 -9.50 4.25 -25.31
CA ILE A 5 -8.90 4.57 -24.00
C ILE A 5 -7.54 5.26 -24.20
N ARG A 6 -6.69 4.72 -25.08
CA ARG A 6 -5.36 5.32 -25.36
C ARG A 6 -5.47 6.68 -26.02
N GLN A 7 -6.43 6.87 -26.92
CA GLN A 7 -6.73 8.15 -27.52
C GLN A 7 -7.13 9.18 -26.46
N LEU A 8 -8.10 8.83 -25.60
CA LEU A 8 -8.54 9.73 -24.51
C LEU A 8 -7.42 10.03 -23.52
N ALA A 9 -6.59 9.04 -23.17
CA ALA A 9 -5.45 9.25 -22.29
C ALA A 9 -4.48 10.28 -22.88
N LYS A 10 -4.18 10.17 -24.18
CA LYS A 10 -3.33 11.14 -24.88
C LYS A 10 -3.96 12.53 -24.94
N GLU A 11 -5.24 12.64 -25.31
CA GLU A 11 -5.98 13.91 -25.39
C GLU A 11 -6.05 14.64 -24.05
N LYS A 12 -6.09 13.90 -22.95
CA LYS A 12 -6.20 14.44 -21.58
C LYS A 12 -4.84 14.54 -20.85
N ASN A 13 -3.73 14.28 -21.54
CA ASN A 13 -2.40 14.18 -20.92
C ASN A 13 -2.41 13.30 -19.65
N ALA A 14 -3.03 12.12 -19.76
CA ALA A 14 -3.19 11.17 -18.68
C ALA A 14 -2.19 10.02 -18.79
N ILE A 15 -1.74 9.53 -17.63
CA ILE A 15 -0.96 8.30 -17.49
C ILE A 15 -1.82 7.20 -16.86
N ILE A 16 -1.77 5.99 -17.41
CA ILE A 16 -2.49 4.82 -16.90
C ILE A 16 -1.50 3.93 -16.13
N LEU A 17 -1.77 3.68 -14.85
CA LEU A 17 -0.96 2.80 -14.01
C LEU A 17 -1.73 1.51 -13.75
N ALA A 18 -1.08 0.35 -13.83
CA ALA A 18 -1.67 -0.93 -13.47
C ALA A 18 -0.86 -1.65 -12.40
N HIS A 19 -1.52 -2.02 -11.29
CA HIS A 19 -0.92 -2.92 -10.32
C HIS A 19 -0.72 -4.32 -10.92
N ASN A 20 0.29 -5.06 -10.47
CA ASN A 20 0.62 -6.41 -10.96
C ASN A 20 -0.53 -7.43 -10.89
N TYR A 21 -1.55 -7.18 -10.05
CA TYR A 21 -2.73 -8.05 -9.91
C TYR A 21 -3.88 -7.67 -10.85
N GLN A 22 -3.71 -6.66 -11.71
CA GLN A 22 -4.73 -6.32 -12.70
C GLN A 22 -4.82 -7.41 -13.78
N PRO A 23 -6.01 -7.64 -14.37
CA PRO A 23 -6.17 -8.49 -15.55
C PRO A 23 -5.22 -8.12 -16.70
N PRO A 24 -4.73 -9.08 -17.50
CA PRO A 24 -3.79 -8.83 -18.59
C PRO A 24 -4.25 -7.72 -19.55
N GLU A 25 -5.54 -7.66 -19.87
CA GLU A 25 -6.10 -6.67 -20.78
C GLU A 25 -6.01 -5.22 -20.26
N ILE A 26 -5.91 -5.04 -18.93
CA ILE A 26 -5.67 -3.75 -18.28
C ILE A 26 -4.17 -3.44 -18.24
N GLN A 27 -3.33 -4.45 -18.02
CA GLN A 27 -1.87 -4.30 -18.09
C GLN A 27 -1.41 -3.89 -19.50
N ASP A 28 -1.99 -4.50 -20.55
CA ASP A 28 -1.69 -4.20 -21.96
C ASP A 28 -1.88 -2.72 -22.35
N ILE A 29 -2.77 -2.00 -21.66
CA ILE A 29 -3.10 -0.59 -21.97
C ILE A 29 -2.39 0.41 -21.05
N ALA A 30 -1.74 -0.08 -19.99
CA ALA A 30 -1.08 0.74 -19.00
C ALA A 30 0.23 1.33 -19.54
N ASP A 31 0.56 2.55 -19.13
CA ASP A 31 1.86 3.16 -19.40
C ASP A 31 2.93 2.59 -18.46
N LEU A 32 2.54 2.25 -17.23
CA LEU A 32 3.41 1.67 -16.21
C LEU A 32 2.71 0.53 -15.48
N CYS A 33 3.44 -0.57 -15.31
CA CYS A 33 3.05 -1.70 -14.45
C CYS A 33 4.05 -1.83 -13.29
N GLY A 34 3.57 -2.30 -12.13
CA GLY A 34 4.44 -2.54 -10.98
C GLY A 34 3.72 -2.71 -9.65
N ASP A 35 4.51 -2.59 -8.58
CA ASP A 35 4.03 -2.62 -7.20
C ASP A 35 3.62 -1.21 -6.71
N SER A 36 2.77 -1.20 -5.69
CA SER A 36 2.01 -0.08 -5.13
C SER A 36 2.77 1.25 -5.01
N LEU A 37 3.82 1.30 -4.18
CA LEU A 37 4.53 2.54 -3.86
C LEU A 37 5.41 3.00 -5.03
N GLU A 38 6.10 2.08 -5.68
CA GLU A 38 6.99 2.39 -6.80
C GLU A 38 6.21 2.99 -7.98
N LEU A 39 5.04 2.44 -8.29
CA LEU A 39 4.13 3.01 -9.30
C LEU A 39 3.78 4.46 -8.99
N SER A 40 3.41 4.75 -7.75
CA SER A 40 3.02 6.10 -7.32
C SER A 40 4.21 7.09 -7.41
N ILE A 41 5.42 6.64 -7.06
CA ILE A 41 6.66 7.44 -7.20
C ILE A 41 7.03 7.68 -8.66
N LYS A 42 6.87 6.69 -9.54
CA LYS A 42 7.15 6.86 -10.97
C LYS A 42 6.15 7.82 -11.60
N ALA A 43 4.88 7.70 -11.26
CA ALA A 43 3.82 8.56 -11.75
C ALA A 43 4.02 10.04 -11.34
N SER A 44 4.47 10.30 -10.11
CA SER A 44 4.71 11.67 -9.63
C SER A 44 5.80 12.41 -10.41
N LYS A 45 6.76 11.67 -10.95
CA LYS A 45 7.87 12.19 -11.77
C LYS A 45 7.49 12.45 -13.23
N THR A 46 6.26 12.13 -13.64
CA THR A 46 5.79 12.35 -15.01
C THR A 46 5.20 13.75 -15.18
N LYS A 47 5.09 14.18 -16.44
CA LYS A 47 4.43 15.44 -16.84
C LYS A 47 2.94 15.28 -17.10
N ALA A 48 2.36 14.12 -16.76
CA ALA A 48 0.93 13.88 -16.93
C ALA A 48 0.12 14.73 -15.92
N ASP A 49 -1.00 15.28 -16.36
CA ASP A 49 -1.92 16.06 -15.53
C ASP A 49 -2.89 15.15 -14.76
N ILE A 50 -3.14 13.95 -15.32
CA ILE A 50 -4.09 12.98 -14.79
C ILE A 50 -3.40 11.63 -14.58
N ILE A 51 -3.60 11.01 -13.42
CA ILE A 51 -3.22 9.63 -13.14
C ILE A 51 -4.49 8.78 -13.10
N VAL A 52 -4.61 7.81 -14.00
CA VAL A 52 -5.64 6.76 -13.93
C VAL A 52 -5.03 5.56 -13.23
N PHE A 53 -5.40 5.32 -11.97
CA PHE A 53 -4.83 4.28 -11.15
C PHE A 53 -5.69 3.01 -11.20
N CYS A 54 -5.30 2.03 -12.02
CA CYS A 54 -5.89 0.70 -12.06
C CYS A 54 -5.33 -0.15 -10.90
N GLY A 55 -5.90 0.04 -9.72
CA GLY A 55 -5.51 -0.61 -8.47
C GLY A 55 -6.64 -0.54 -7.46
N VAL A 56 -6.29 -0.43 -6.18
CA VAL A 56 -7.24 -0.30 -5.06
C VAL A 56 -7.15 1.08 -4.42
N HIS A 57 -8.15 1.42 -3.60
CA HIS A 57 -8.37 2.76 -3.05
C HIS A 57 -7.13 3.40 -2.42
N PHE A 58 -6.46 2.71 -1.49
CA PHE A 58 -5.28 3.26 -0.81
C PHE A 58 -4.11 3.55 -1.76
N MET A 59 -4.01 2.83 -2.88
CA MET A 59 -2.95 3.08 -3.87
C MET A 59 -3.22 4.39 -4.61
N ALA A 60 -4.48 4.63 -4.99
CA ALA A 60 -4.90 5.90 -5.58
C ALA A 60 -4.71 7.07 -4.60
N GLU A 61 -5.05 6.90 -3.32
CA GLU A 61 -4.74 7.89 -2.28
C GLU A 61 -3.23 8.15 -2.19
N THR A 62 -2.40 7.10 -2.22
CA THR A 62 -0.94 7.22 -2.18
C THR A 62 -0.39 7.99 -3.39
N ALA A 63 -0.93 7.75 -4.59
CA ALA A 63 -0.57 8.52 -5.78
C ALA A 63 -0.93 10.00 -5.64
N PHE A 64 -2.08 10.31 -5.04
CA PHE A 64 -2.50 11.70 -4.78
C PHE A 64 -1.62 12.36 -3.73
N ILE A 65 -1.28 11.67 -2.64
CA ILE A 65 -0.36 12.18 -1.60
C ILE A 65 1.00 12.56 -2.20
N LEU A 66 1.50 11.77 -3.16
CA LEU A 66 2.77 12.03 -3.83
C LEU A 66 2.69 13.02 -5.01
N SER A 67 1.49 13.36 -5.46
CA SER A 67 1.23 14.26 -6.59
C SER A 67 -0.03 15.11 -6.35
N PRO A 68 -0.07 15.95 -5.30
CA PRO A 68 -1.29 16.65 -4.89
C PRO A 68 -1.82 17.62 -5.96
N GLU A 69 -0.97 18.04 -6.91
CA GLU A 69 -1.32 18.89 -8.04
C GLU A 69 -1.97 18.14 -9.22
N LYS A 70 -1.88 16.80 -9.25
CA LYS A 70 -2.43 15.97 -10.33
C LYS A 70 -3.83 15.47 -9.99
N THR A 71 -4.66 15.31 -11.01
CA THR A 71 -5.95 14.64 -10.83
C THR A 71 -5.74 13.13 -10.78
N VAL A 72 -6.13 12.47 -9.68
CA VAL A 72 -6.06 11.01 -9.57
C VAL A 72 -7.44 10.39 -9.71
N LEU A 73 -7.59 9.47 -10.65
CA LEU A 73 -8.83 8.76 -10.95
C LEU A 73 -8.69 7.28 -10.58
N LEU A 74 -9.61 6.79 -9.75
CA LEU A 74 -9.81 5.36 -9.50
C LEU A 74 -11.01 4.88 -10.34
N PRO A 75 -10.80 4.04 -11.37
CA PRO A 75 -11.87 3.64 -12.28
C PRO A 75 -13.06 2.94 -11.60
N HIS A 76 -12.81 2.21 -10.52
CA HIS A 76 -13.84 1.54 -9.74
C HIS A 76 -13.72 1.90 -8.27
N LYS A 77 -14.66 2.72 -7.76
CA LYS A 77 -14.65 3.17 -6.36
C LYS A 77 -14.76 2.04 -5.33
N GLY A 78 -15.36 0.91 -5.72
CA GLY A 78 -15.46 -0.28 -4.86
C GLY A 78 -14.20 -1.13 -4.78
N ALA A 79 -13.11 -0.76 -5.48
CA ALA A 79 -11.85 -1.49 -5.44
C ALA A 79 -11.13 -1.23 -4.10
N GLY A 80 -11.49 -2.01 -3.07
CA GLY A 80 -10.93 -1.92 -1.72
C GLY A 80 -9.81 -2.91 -1.44
N CYS A 81 -9.28 -2.84 -0.21
CA CYS A 81 -8.35 -3.84 0.33
C CYS A 81 -8.83 -4.20 1.74
N PRO A 82 -9.39 -5.41 1.95
CA PRO A 82 -9.97 -5.77 3.25
C PRO A 82 -8.99 -5.60 4.42
N MET A 83 -7.70 -5.86 4.18
CA MET A 83 -6.65 -5.67 5.18
C MET A 83 -6.41 -4.20 5.53
N ALA A 84 -6.47 -3.29 4.54
CA ALA A 84 -6.34 -1.86 4.79
C ALA A 84 -7.50 -1.32 5.64
N ASP A 85 -8.68 -1.95 5.51
CA ASP A 85 -9.90 -1.61 6.26
C ASP A 85 -9.92 -2.21 7.67
N MET A 86 -8.96 -3.08 8.04
CA MET A 86 -8.82 -3.65 9.39
C MET A 86 -8.19 -2.69 10.40
N VAL A 87 -7.77 -1.50 9.98
CA VAL A 87 -7.25 -0.44 10.86
C VAL A 87 -7.92 0.87 10.52
N ASP A 88 -8.40 1.58 11.54
CA ASP A 88 -8.98 2.91 11.41
C ASP A 88 -8.19 3.93 12.27
N PRO A 89 -8.24 5.23 11.92
CA PRO A 89 -7.41 6.24 12.59
C PRO A 89 -7.81 6.47 14.06
N ILE A 90 -9.05 6.18 14.46
CA ILE A 90 -9.52 6.38 15.84
C ILE A 90 -8.93 5.28 16.72
N SER A 91 -9.10 4.02 16.32
CA SER A 91 -8.57 2.87 17.05
C SER A 91 -7.03 2.89 17.08
N LEU A 92 -6.38 3.32 15.98
CA LEU A 92 -4.92 3.45 15.95
C LEU A 92 -4.42 4.52 16.94
N LYS A 93 -5.07 5.68 17.01
CA LYS A 93 -4.72 6.73 18.00
C LYS A 93 -4.88 6.22 19.44
N ALA A 94 -5.98 5.54 19.73
CA ALA A 94 -6.22 4.97 21.05
C ALA A 94 -5.14 3.95 21.42
N LYS A 95 -4.79 3.06 20.48
CA LYS A 95 -3.74 2.06 20.73
C LYS A 95 -2.36 2.68 20.89
N LYS A 96 -2.02 3.69 20.09
CA LYS A 96 -0.77 4.46 20.22
C LYS A 96 -0.66 5.08 21.62
N GLN A 97 -1.75 5.65 22.15
CA GLN A 97 -1.79 6.22 23.49
C GLN A 97 -1.65 5.17 24.60
N GLU A 98 -2.34 4.03 24.49
CA GLU A 98 -2.23 2.90 25.42
C GLU A 98 -0.78 2.40 25.54
N LEU A 99 -0.05 2.40 24.42
CA LEU A 99 1.34 1.99 24.34
C LEU A 99 2.34 3.11 24.65
N GLY A 100 1.91 4.21 25.28
CA GLY A 100 2.83 5.29 25.68
C GLY A 100 3.34 6.17 24.53
N ASN A 101 2.58 6.27 23.44
CA ASN A 101 2.90 7.03 22.22
C ASN A 101 4.19 6.58 21.51
N ILE A 102 4.51 5.30 21.56
CA ILE A 102 5.59 4.71 20.75
C ILE A 102 5.40 4.96 19.25
N PRO A 103 6.48 4.93 18.44
CA PRO A 103 6.39 5.11 17.00
C PRO A 103 5.52 4.03 16.33
N VAL A 104 4.75 4.47 15.34
CA VAL A 104 3.85 3.65 14.53
C VAL A 104 4.41 3.54 13.13
N VAL A 105 4.69 2.29 12.72
CA VAL A 105 5.08 1.93 11.36
C VAL A 105 3.89 1.29 10.66
N THR A 106 3.44 1.90 9.58
CA THR A 106 2.25 1.43 8.88
C THR A 106 2.59 0.96 7.47
N TYR A 107 2.14 -0.24 7.13
CA TYR A 107 2.22 -0.72 5.76
C TYR A 107 1.39 0.18 4.84
N VAL A 108 1.90 0.49 3.64
CA VAL A 108 1.20 1.34 2.65
C VAL A 108 -0.23 0.87 2.33
N ASN A 109 -0.54 -0.40 2.56
CA ASN A 109 -1.88 -0.99 2.53
C ASN A 109 -2.72 -0.52 3.73
N SER A 110 -3.03 0.76 3.77
CA SER A 110 -3.75 1.49 4.83
C SER A 110 -4.37 2.74 4.23
N SER A 111 -5.44 3.29 4.80
CA SER A 111 -6.02 4.55 4.28
C SER A 111 -5.09 5.75 4.51
N ALA A 112 -5.27 6.82 3.74
CA ALA A 112 -4.58 8.10 3.97
C ALA A 112 -4.80 8.64 5.39
N ALA A 113 -6.00 8.44 5.96
CA ALA A 113 -6.32 8.85 7.32
C ALA A 113 -5.50 8.09 8.37
N VAL A 114 -5.27 6.79 8.16
CA VAL A 114 -4.39 5.98 9.03
C VAL A 114 -2.94 6.46 8.88
N LYS A 115 -2.47 6.68 7.65
CA LYS A 115 -1.12 7.21 7.40
C LYS A 115 -0.85 8.53 8.13
N ALA A 116 -1.85 9.39 8.29
CA ALA A 116 -1.73 10.65 9.02
C ALA A 116 -1.55 10.49 10.54
N VAL A 117 -1.84 9.31 11.10
CA VAL A 117 -1.59 8.97 12.51
C VAL A 117 -0.21 8.33 12.71
N SER A 118 0.28 7.68 11.66
CA SER A 118 1.54 6.94 11.65
C SER A 118 2.75 7.86 11.59
N ASP A 119 3.87 7.39 12.15
CA ASP A 119 5.14 8.14 12.11
C ASP A 119 5.90 7.86 10.81
N ILE A 120 5.78 6.65 10.27
CA ILE A 120 6.39 6.29 8.98
C ILE A 120 5.63 5.16 8.27
N CYS A 121 5.64 5.19 6.94
CA CYS A 121 5.11 4.10 6.12
C CYS A 121 6.20 3.14 5.65
N CYS A 122 5.87 1.86 5.49
CA CYS A 122 6.74 0.86 4.88
C CYS A 122 6.04 0.09 3.76
N THR A 123 6.80 -0.68 2.99
CA THR A 123 6.31 -1.73 2.09
C THR A 123 6.91 -3.07 2.50
N SER A 124 6.37 -4.18 1.98
CA SER A 124 6.98 -5.51 2.15
C SER A 124 8.45 -5.54 1.72
N ALA A 125 8.82 -4.77 0.69
CA ALA A 125 10.18 -4.70 0.17
C ALA A 125 11.18 -3.93 1.04
N ASN A 126 10.72 -3.04 1.93
CA ASN A 126 11.61 -2.18 2.73
C ASN A 126 11.37 -2.23 4.24
N VAL A 127 10.46 -3.08 4.71
CA VAL A 127 10.03 -3.14 6.12
C VAL A 127 11.19 -3.23 7.11
N ILE A 128 12.19 -4.09 6.85
CA ILE A 128 13.35 -4.26 7.73
C ILE A 128 14.18 -2.98 7.82
N LYS A 129 14.41 -2.33 6.68
CA LYS A 129 15.16 -1.07 6.62
C LYS A 129 14.42 0.06 7.34
N VAL A 130 13.11 0.16 7.15
CA VAL A 130 12.27 1.17 7.81
C VAL A 130 12.24 0.95 9.31
N VAL A 131 11.98 -0.27 9.77
CA VAL A 131 11.99 -0.61 11.20
C VAL A 131 13.34 -0.27 11.83
N ASN A 132 14.46 -0.65 11.21
CA ASN A 132 15.79 -0.34 11.73
C ASN A 132 16.16 1.15 11.73
N SER A 133 15.50 1.99 10.92
CA SER A 133 15.75 3.44 10.89
C SER A 133 15.12 4.22 12.05
N ILE A 134 14.25 3.59 12.83
CA ILE A 134 13.53 4.26 13.91
C ILE A 134 14.40 4.27 15.17
N ASP A 135 14.57 5.45 15.76
CA ASP A 135 15.28 5.65 17.01
C ASP A 135 14.38 5.37 18.23
N ALA A 136 13.92 4.12 18.35
CA ALA A 136 13.15 3.61 19.49
C ALA A 136 13.29 2.08 19.59
N ASP A 137 13.33 1.54 20.81
CA ASP A 137 13.43 0.09 21.01
C ASP A 137 12.11 -0.65 20.76
N GLU A 138 10.99 0.07 20.87
CA GLU A 138 9.63 -0.46 20.80
C GLU A 138 8.79 0.31 19.79
N ILE A 139 8.07 -0.40 18.92
CA ILE A 139 7.22 0.19 17.87
C ILE A 139 5.89 -0.55 17.76
N LEU A 140 4.86 0.11 17.22
CA LEU A 140 3.61 -0.51 16.78
C LEU A 140 3.60 -0.67 15.26
N MET A 141 3.29 -1.87 14.77
CA MET A 141 3.15 -2.14 13.34
C MET A 141 1.71 -2.44 12.93
N THR A 142 1.25 -1.80 11.85
CA THR A 142 -0.11 -1.95 11.32
C THR A 142 -0.16 -2.09 9.80
N PRO A 143 -1.27 -2.58 9.21
CA PRO A 143 -2.27 -3.45 9.85
C PRO A 143 -1.86 -4.93 9.85
N ASP A 144 -0.88 -5.34 9.04
CA ASP A 144 -0.59 -6.77 8.78
C ASP A 144 0.29 -7.40 9.86
N LYS A 145 -0.28 -8.30 10.67
CA LYS A 145 0.44 -9.04 11.70
C LYS A 145 1.53 -9.96 11.14
N ASN A 146 1.34 -10.53 9.95
CA ASN A 146 2.32 -11.43 9.36
C ASN A 146 3.57 -10.66 8.91
N LEU A 147 3.38 -9.48 8.30
CA LEU A 147 4.50 -8.58 7.95
C LEU A 147 5.23 -8.09 9.21
N ALA A 148 4.47 -7.76 10.25
CA ALA A 148 5.03 -7.31 11.52
C ALA A 148 5.80 -8.43 12.26
N GLN A 149 5.30 -9.67 12.22
CA GLN A 149 6.02 -10.85 12.72
C GLN A 149 7.31 -11.11 11.93
N TYR A 150 7.26 -10.98 10.60
CA TYR A 150 8.46 -11.08 9.77
C TYR A 150 9.49 -10.01 10.16
N ALA A 151 9.07 -8.77 10.38
CA ALA A 151 9.95 -7.70 10.83
C ALA A 151 10.53 -7.98 12.23
N ALA A 152 9.72 -8.49 13.16
CA ALA A 152 10.16 -8.83 14.52
C ALA A 152 11.20 -9.96 14.51
N ALA A 153 11.05 -10.93 13.61
CA ALA A 153 12.01 -12.03 13.46
C ALA A 153 13.35 -11.61 12.83
N ASN A 154 13.40 -10.45 12.17
CA ASN A 154 14.57 -9.99 11.39
C ASN A 154 15.15 -8.66 11.91
N THR A 155 14.69 -8.18 13.06
CA THR A 155 15.19 -6.96 13.71
C THR A 155 15.31 -7.19 15.22
N SER A 156 16.05 -6.34 15.92
CA SER A 156 16.19 -6.40 17.38
C SER A 156 15.10 -5.64 18.14
N LYS A 157 14.17 -4.97 17.45
CA LYS A 157 13.14 -4.13 18.07
C LYS A 157 11.99 -4.95 18.63
N LYS A 158 11.39 -4.47 19.72
CA LYS A 158 10.12 -4.99 20.21
C LYS A 158 8.97 -4.44 19.36
N ILE A 159 8.26 -5.32 18.67
CA ILE A 159 7.19 -4.93 17.74
C ILE A 159 5.84 -5.36 18.30
N HIS A 160 4.97 -4.38 18.59
CA HIS A 160 3.55 -4.62 18.84
C HIS A 160 2.82 -4.82 17.52
N LEU A 161 1.96 -5.83 17.48
CA LEU A 161 1.25 -6.25 16.27
C LEU A 161 -0.18 -5.74 16.31
N TRP A 162 -0.64 -5.13 15.22
CA TRP A 162 -2.07 -4.99 14.94
C TRP A 162 -2.62 -6.31 14.41
N ASP A 163 -3.79 -6.76 14.87
CA ASP A 163 -4.38 -8.05 14.46
C ASP A 163 -5.12 -7.97 13.10
N GLY A 164 -4.48 -7.39 12.10
CA GLY A 164 -4.94 -7.41 10.71
C GLY A 164 -4.13 -8.41 9.89
N TYR A 165 -4.67 -8.82 8.74
CA TYR A 165 -4.03 -9.76 7.83
C TYR A 165 -4.61 -9.66 6.42
N CYS A 166 -3.82 -10.06 5.42
CA CYS A 166 -4.34 -10.21 4.07
C CYS A 166 -5.12 -11.52 3.93
N PRO A 167 -6.44 -11.51 3.70
CA PRO A 167 -7.22 -12.75 3.64
C PRO A 167 -6.77 -13.68 2.51
N PHE A 168 -6.20 -13.14 1.43
CA PHE A 168 -5.70 -13.93 0.30
C PHE A 168 -4.38 -14.64 0.60
N HIS A 169 -3.48 -14.02 1.35
CA HIS A 169 -2.20 -14.65 1.71
C HIS A 169 -2.33 -15.54 2.94
N ASN A 170 -3.30 -15.26 3.81
CA ASN A 170 -3.53 -16.02 5.04
C ASN A 170 -4.20 -17.39 4.79
N THR A 171 -4.58 -17.71 3.55
CA THR A 171 -5.04 -19.05 3.17
C THR A 171 -3.90 -20.02 2.86
N LEU A 172 -2.68 -19.52 2.60
CA LEU A 172 -1.55 -20.36 2.24
C LEU A 172 -1.12 -21.22 3.42
N THR A 173 -1.14 -22.54 3.24
CA THR A 173 -0.78 -23.51 4.27
C THR A 173 0.60 -24.13 4.05
N LYS A 174 1.18 -24.71 5.10
CA LYS A 174 2.40 -25.52 4.99
C LYS A 174 2.22 -26.71 4.05
N GLN A 175 1.01 -27.26 3.96
CA GLN A 175 0.70 -28.37 3.07
C GLN A 175 0.80 -27.96 1.61
N ASP A 176 0.25 -26.79 1.25
CA ASP A 176 0.35 -26.25 -0.12
C ASP A 176 1.82 -26.09 -0.55
N VAL A 177 2.67 -25.59 0.36
CA VAL A 177 4.12 -25.47 0.11
C VAL A 177 4.77 -26.83 -0.11
N ASN A 178 4.42 -27.84 0.69
CA ASN A 178 4.99 -29.17 0.52
C ASN A 178 4.52 -29.87 -0.75
N GLN A 179 3.31 -29.57 -1.23
CA GLN A 179 2.77 -30.11 -2.48
C GLN A 179 3.38 -29.47 -3.73
N ALA A 180 3.87 -28.23 -3.63
CA ALA A 180 4.47 -27.51 -4.74
C ALA A 180 5.98 -27.79 -4.94
N LYS A 181 6.60 -28.53 -4.02
CA LYS A 181 8.01 -28.96 -4.09
C LYS A 181 8.17 -30.18 -4.98
#